data_AF-A0A5P8P027-F1
#
_entry.id   AF-A0A5P8P027-F1
#
_cell.length_a   1.000
_cell.length_b   1.000
_cell.length_c   1.000
_cell.angle_alpha   90.00
_cell.angle_beta   90.00
_cell.angle_gamma   90.00
#
_symmetry.space_group_name_H-M   'P 1'
#
loop_
_entity.id
_entity.type
_entity.pdbx_description
1 polymer ?
#
loop_
_entity_poly.entity_id
_entity_poly.type
_entity_poly.pdbx_seq_one_letter_code
_entity_poly.pdbx_strand_id
1 'polypeptide(L)'
;MKIENLFLKISLMLVFLTTFTFAGPAFPGARTFTQPDGTKFEGVLKGDSSFHWIESDGSIIIMNPTDKFYYKATIDANNSLNLTSEKPANKTSEISASSGIEDKKHDVSQEDRKKLYKLYKKSKVGNYPR
;
A
#
# COMPACT_ATOMS: atom_id res chain seq x y z
N MET A 1 -22.16 -19.96 45.11
CA MET A 1 -20.80 -20.51 44.87
C MET A 1 -20.57 -21.26 43.55
N LYS A 2 -21.58 -21.51 42.67
CA LYS A 2 -21.34 -22.13 41.34
C LYS A 2 -21.20 -21.13 40.19
N ILE A 3 -21.90 -19.99 40.27
CA ILE A 3 -21.93 -18.94 39.23
C ILE A 3 -20.66 -18.08 39.21
N GLU A 4 -20.09 -17.77 40.37
CA GLU A 4 -18.82 -17.01 40.47
C GLU A 4 -17.65 -17.78 39.83
N ASN A 5 -17.61 -19.09 40.05
CA ASN A 5 -16.63 -19.98 39.42
C ASN A 5 -16.84 -20.13 37.92
N LEU A 6 -18.09 -20.03 37.44
CA LEU A 6 -18.40 -20.04 36.01
C LEU A 6 -17.94 -18.74 35.34
N PHE A 7 -18.16 -17.60 35.99
CA PHE A 7 -17.70 -16.30 35.52
C PHE A 7 -16.17 -16.21 35.47
N LEU A 8 -15.49 -16.73 36.51
CA LEU A 8 -14.02 -16.80 36.55
C LEU A 8 -13.47 -17.66 35.40
N LYS A 9 -14.08 -18.81 35.11
CA LYS A 9 -13.66 -19.70 34.02
C LYS A 9 -13.86 -19.07 32.64
N ILE A 10 -14.97 -18.38 32.43
CA ILE A 10 -15.25 -17.67 31.17
C ILE A 10 -14.25 -16.53 30.97
N SER A 11 -14.02 -15.74 32.02
CA SER A 11 -13.03 -14.65 32.00
C SER A 11 -11.63 -15.17 31.67
N LEU A 12 -11.20 -16.25 32.33
CA LEU A 12 -9.90 -16.86 32.08
C LEU A 12 -9.79 -17.41 30.65
N MET A 13 -10.85 -18.03 30.12
CA MET A 13 -10.89 -18.52 28.75
C MET A 13 -10.78 -17.39 27.71
N LEU A 14 -11.43 -16.25 27.94
CA LEU A 14 -11.31 -15.07 27.07
C LEU A 14 -9.88 -14.50 27.06
N VAL A 15 -9.21 -14.47 28.22
CA VAL A 15 -7.81 -14.00 28.31
C VAL A 15 -6.86 -14.90 27.53
N PHE A 16 -7.08 -16.22 27.53
CA PHE A 16 -6.24 -17.13 26.72
C PHE A 16 -6.47 -16.96 25.21
N LEU A 17 -7.70 -16.64 24.78
CA LEU A 17 -8.02 -16.46 23.35
C LEU A 17 -7.30 -15.26 22.71
N THR A 18 -7.01 -14.20 23.46
CA THR A 18 -6.36 -12.99 22.91
C THR A 18 -4.86 -13.14 22.72
N THR A 19 -4.23 -14.16 23.31
CA THR A 19 -2.77 -14.36 23.22
C THR A 19 -2.29 -14.87 21.86
N PHE A 20 -3.21 -15.32 20.99
CA PHE A 20 -2.87 -15.89 19.67
C PHE A 20 -3.00 -14.90 18.51
N THR A 21 -3.36 -13.64 18.75
CA THR A 21 -3.43 -12.65 17.66
C THR A 21 -2.06 -12.04 17.41
N PHE A 22 -1.28 -12.66 16.52
CA PHE A 22 -0.05 -12.06 16.00
C PHE A 22 -0.37 -11.27 14.73
N ALA A 23 -0.08 -9.96 14.75
CA ALA A 23 -0.11 -9.14 13.55
C ALA A 23 1.08 -9.53 12.64
N GLY A 24 0.78 -10.14 11.49
CA GLY A 24 1.80 -10.45 10.50
C GLY A 24 2.38 -9.18 9.88
N PRO A 25 3.68 -9.16 9.52
CA PRO A 25 4.27 -8.04 8.79
C PRO A 25 3.50 -7.82 7.47
N ALA A 26 3.21 -6.57 7.14
CA ALA A 26 2.56 -6.24 5.87
C ALA A 26 3.41 -6.76 4.70
N PHE A 27 2.81 -7.55 3.80
CA PHE A 27 3.52 -8.20 2.69
C PHE A 27 4.36 -7.17 1.91
N PRO A 28 5.70 -7.24 2.00
CA PRO A 28 6.60 -6.38 1.24
C PRO A 28 6.82 -7.04 -0.12
N GLY A 29 6.34 -6.42 -1.19
CA GLY A 29 6.56 -6.94 -2.52
C GLY A 29 5.64 -6.38 -3.58
N ALA A 30 5.93 -6.71 -4.83
CA ALA A 30 5.08 -6.40 -5.96
C ALA A 30 3.71 -7.07 -5.82
N ARG A 31 2.67 -6.34 -6.20
CA ARG A 31 1.27 -6.79 -6.21
C ARG A 31 0.65 -6.44 -7.54
N THR A 32 -0.34 -7.24 -7.93
CA THR A 32 -1.17 -6.94 -9.09
C THR A 32 -2.34 -6.04 -8.68
N PHE A 33 -2.47 -4.91 -9.34
CA PHE A 33 -3.58 -3.97 -9.20
C PHE A 33 -4.51 -4.10 -10.40
N THR A 34 -5.81 -3.99 -10.15
CA THR A 34 -6.85 -4.07 -11.18
C THR A 34 -7.45 -2.67 -11.38
N GLN A 35 -7.50 -2.21 -12.62
CA GLN A 35 -8.20 -0.98 -13.01
C GLN A 35 -9.72 -1.21 -13.07
N PRO A 36 -10.54 -0.14 -13.04
CA PRO A 36 -11.99 -0.25 -13.20
C PRO A 36 -12.46 -0.91 -14.50
N ASP A 37 -11.66 -0.85 -15.58
CA ASP A 37 -11.94 -1.52 -16.86
C ASP A 37 -11.51 -3.01 -16.89
N GLY A 38 -10.99 -3.54 -15.78
CA GLY A 38 -10.53 -4.93 -15.65
C GLY A 38 -9.09 -5.16 -16.11
N THR A 39 -8.42 -4.16 -16.69
CA THR A 39 -6.99 -4.25 -17.00
C THR A 39 -6.17 -4.32 -15.71
N LYS A 40 -4.99 -4.94 -15.77
CA LYS A 40 -4.15 -5.19 -14.60
C LYS A 40 -2.73 -4.68 -14.82
N PHE A 41 -2.11 -4.17 -13.77
CA PHE A 41 -0.70 -3.78 -13.75
C PHE A 41 -0.03 -4.28 -12.48
N GLU A 42 1.29 -4.31 -12.46
CA GLU A 42 2.08 -4.75 -11.31
C GLU A 42 2.83 -3.57 -10.69
N GLY A 43 2.87 -3.51 -9.36
CA GLY A 43 3.61 -2.46 -8.66
C GLY A 43 3.78 -2.75 -7.18
N VAL A 44 4.59 -1.94 -6.51
CA VAL A 44 4.84 -2.03 -5.08
C VAL A 44 4.13 -0.88 -4.38
N LEU A 45 3.23 -1.20 -3.44
CA LEU A 45 2.59 -0.18 -2.60
C LEU A 45 3.61 0.35 -1.57
N LYS A 46 3.76 1.67 -1.49
CA LYS A 46 4.61 2.37 -0.53
C LYS A 46 3.78 3.37 0.28
N GLY A 47 4.29 3.74 1.45
CA GLY A 47 3.63 4.71 2.35
C GLY A 47 2.71 4.03 3.37
N ASP A 48 1.64 4.72 3.76
CA ASP A 48 0.69 4.26 4.77
C ASP A 48 -0.76 4.73 4.50
N SER A 49 -1.64 4.55 5.50
CA SER A 49 -3.07 4.90 5.39
C SER A 49 -3.32 6.38 5.10
N SER A 50 -2.42 7.28 5.49
CA SER A 50 -2.55 8.73 5.31
C SER A 50 -1.97 9.19 3.97
N PHE A 51 -0.84 8.61 3.57
CA PHE A 51 -0.21 8.92 2.28
C PHE A 51 0.49 7.69 1.72
N HIS A 52 0.01 7.22 0.57
CA HIS A 52 0.57 6.08 -0.15
C HIS A 52 0.63 6.36 -1.65
N TRP A 53 1.54 5.64 -2.31
CA TRP A 53 1.68 5.62 -3.76
C TRP A 53 2.09 4.23 -4.20
N ILE A 54 1.93 3.93 -5.48
CA ILE A 54 2.37 2.67 -6.07
C ILE A 54 3.58 2.96 -6.96
N GLU A 55 4.64 2.19 -6.81
CA GLU A 55 5.80 2.24 -7.71
C GLU A 55 5.65 1.12 -8.74
N SER A 56 5.62 1.47 -10.01
CA SER A 56 5.46 0.54 -11.13
C SER A 56 6.33 0.99 -12.28
N ASP A 57 7.26 0.15 -12.72
CA ASP A 57 8.16 0.43 -13.86
C ASP A 57 8.83 1.83 -13.78
N GLY A 58 9.39 2.16 -12.62
CA GLY A 58 10.08 3.44 -12.39
C GLY A 58 9.15 4.67 -12.30
N SER A 59 7.84 4.47 -12.45
CA SER A 59 6.82 5.51 -12.40
C SER A 59 6.09 5.52 -11.06
N ILE A 60 5.67 6.71 -10.64
CA ILE A 60 4.77 6.90 -9.50
C ILE A 60 3.35 6.75 -10.02
N ILE A 61 2.57 5.84 -9.43
CA ILE A 61 1.18 5.57 -9.80
C ILE A 61 0.25 5.94 -8.65
N ILE A 62 -0.84 6.63 -8.96
CA ILE A 62 -1.85 7.09 -7.99
C ILE A 62 -3.24 6.83 -8.55
N MET A 63 -4.18 6.50 -7.66
CA MET A 63 -5.58 6.42 -8.00
C MET A 63 -6.20 7.82 -8.06
N ASN A 64 -6.83 8.15 -9.19
CA ASN A 64 -7.64 9.35 -9.30
C ASN A 64 -8.92 9.18 -8.47
N PRO A 65 -9.22 10.09 -7.52
CA PRO A 65 -10.38 9.97 -6.64
C PRO A 65 -11.72 10.05 -7.38
N THR A 66 -11.76 10.66 -8.57
CA THR A 66 -12.98 10.90 -9.35
C THR A 66 -13.42 9.68 -10.15
N ASP A 67 -12.53 9.12 -10.99
CA ASP A 67 -12.85 8.01 -11.90
C ASP A 67 -12.39 6.63 -11.39
N LYS A 68 -11.64 6.60 -10.28
CA LYS A 68 -11.05 5.40 -9.67
C LYS A 68 -10.00 4.68 -10.53
N PHE A 69 -9.56 5.28 -11.62
CA PHE A 69 -8.46 4.76 -12.43
C PHE A 69 -7.10 5.09 -11.81
N TYR A 70 -6.12 4.25 -12.11
CA TYR A 70 -4.73 4.47 -11.73
C TYR A 70 -4.00 5.17 -12.89
N TYR A 71 -3.28 6.24 -12.58
CA TYR A 71 -2.49 7.00 -13.54
C TYR A 71 -1.07 7.20 -13.03
N LYS A 72 -0.14 7.38 -13.97
CA LYS A 72 1.19 7.88 -13.66
C LYS A 72 1.08 9.31 -13.12
N ALA A 73 2.02 9.66 -12.26
CA ALA A 73 2.06 10.95 -11.61
C ALA A 73 3.49 11.50 -11.58
N THR A 74 3.58 12.81 -11.55
CA THR A 74 4.85 13.55 -11.47
C THR A 74 4.82 14.52 -10.31
N ILE A 75 5.99 14.82 -9.76
CA ILE A 75 6.13 15.80 -8.68
C ILE A 75 6.58 17.12 -9.31
N ASP A 76 5.77 18.16 -9.14
CA ASP A 76 6.10 19.49 -9.64
C ASP A 76 7.18 20.19 -8.79
N ALA A 77 7.61 21.38 -9.24
CA ALA A 77 8.58 22.20 -8.53
C ALA A 77 8.09 22.65 -7.13
N ASN A 78 6.78 22.67 -6.91
CA ASN A 78 6.15 23.04 -5.64
C ASN A 78 6.04 21.86 -4.67
N ASN A 79 6.61 20.70 -5.02
CA ASN A 79 6.47 19.43 -4.31
C ASN A 79 5.00 19.00 -4.18
N SER A 80 4.19 19.20 -5.20
CA SER A 80 2.84 18.65 -5.29
C SER A 80 2.80 17.51 -6.30
N LEU A 81 1.95 16.53 -5.99
CA LEU A 81 1.83 15.28 -6.73
C LEU A 81 0.70 15.45 -7.75
N ASN A 82 1.05 15.49 -9.05
CA ASN A 82 0.09 15.75 -10.12
C ASN A 82 -0.11 14.52 -10.99
N LEU A 83 -1.37 14.17 -11.24
CA LEU A 83 -1.75 13.09 -12.15
C LEU A 83 -1.42 13.48 -13.59
N THR A 84 -0.88 12.53 -14.33
CA THR A 84 -0.74 12.61 -15.79
C THR A 84 -1.92 11.91 -16.45
N SER A 85 -2.07 12.08 -17.76
CA SER A 85 -3.09 11.35 -18.54
C SER A 85 -2.66 9.91 -18.89
N GLU A 86 -1.46 9.47 -18.48
CA GLU A 86 -0.93 8.15 -18.80
C GLU A 86 -1.35 7.08 -17.77
N LYS A 87 -1.81 5.93 -18.26
CA LYS A 87 -2.06 4.74 -17.43
C LYS A 87 -0.76 3.93 -17.21
N PRO A 88 -0.66 3.14 -16.12
CA PRO A 88 0.44 2.20 -15.91
C PRO A 88 0.48 1.12 -17.01
N ALA A 89 1.66 0.53 -17.23
CA ALA A 89 1.84 -0.53 -18.20
C ALA A 89 1.02 -1.78 -17.80
N ASN A 90 0.22 -2.30 -18.73
CA ASN A 90 -0.57 -3.50 -18.49
C ASN A 90 0.33 -4.74 -18.39
N LYS A 91 0.02 -5.61 -17.43
CA LYS A 91 0.62 -6.95 -17.36
C LYS A 91 -0.05 -7.83 -18.41
N THR A 92 0.59 -8.01 -19.56
CA THR A 92 0.19 -9.02 -20.52
C THR A 92 0.43 -10.40 -19.89
N SER A 93 -0.63 -11.19 -19.74
CA SER A 93 -0.55 -12.53 -19.15
C SER A 93 0.27 -13.48 -20.03
N GLU A 94 1.59 -13.51 -19.82
CA GLU A 94 2.37 -14.71 -20.10
C GLU A 94 2.74 -15.38 -18.77
N ILE A 95 2.49 -16.68 -18.75
CA ILE A 95 2.51 -17.57 -17.59
C ILE A 95 3.91 -17.60 -16.99
N SER A 96 4.02 -17.32 -15.69
CA SER A 96 5.06 -17.91 -14.84
C SER A 96 4.58 -17.92 -13.39
N ALA A 97 4.06 -19.08 -12.98
CA ALA A 97 4.26 -19.52 -11.61
C ALA A 97 5.78 -19.62 -11.40
N SER A 98 6.37 -18.64 -10.71
CA SER A 98 7.74 -18.71 -10.25
C SER A 98 7.81 -18.06 -8.88
N SER A 99 8.02 -18.93 -7.89
CA SER A 99 8.73 -18.62 -6.65
C SER A 99 9.91 -17.68 -6.93
N GLY A 100 9.99 -16.57 -6.18
CA GLY A 100 11.12 -15.65 -6.22
C GLY A 100 11.18 -14.79 -7.48
N ILE A 101 10.35 -13.74 -7.55
CA ILE A 101 10.66 -12.63 -8.45
C ILE A 101 11.82 -11.87 -7.79
N GLU A 102 13.01 -12.06 -8.34
CA GLU A 102 14.16 -11.20 -8.11
C GLU A 102 13.74 -9.77 -8.46
N ASP A 103 13.77 -8.87 -7.46
CA ASP A 103 13.43 -7.46 -7.56
C ASP A 103 14.30 -6.77 -8.62
N LYS A 104 13.91 -6.84 -9.90
CA LYS A 104 14.42 -5.90 -10.90
C LYS A 104 13.84 -4.54 -10.56
N LYS A 105 14.55 -3.81 -9.70
CA LYS A 105 14.30 -2.44 -9.27
C LYS A 105 14.21 -1.50 -10.47
N HIS A 106 13.03 -1.37 -11.04
CA HIS A 106 12.62 -0.13 -11.67
C HIS A 106 12.12 0.79 -10.53
N ASP A 107 13.06 1.22 -9.69
CA ASP A 107 12.79 2.16 -8.61
C ASP A 107 12.55 3.55 -9.20
N VAL A 108 11.59 4.27 -8.63
CA VAL A 108 11.42 5.70 -8.87
C VAL A 108 12.74 6.43 -8.61
N SER A 109 13.04 7.45 -9.42
CA SER A 109 14.25 8.25 -9.30
C SER A 109 14.55 8.66 -7.85
N GLN A 110 15.83 8.63 -7.48
CA GLN A 110 16.31 9.00 -6.14
C GLN A 110 15.82 10.38 -5.70
N GLU A 111 15.72 11.32 -6.65
CA GLU A 111 15.23 12.68 -6.40
C GLU A 111 13.74 12.69 -6.08
N ASP A 112 12.95 12.00 -6.90
CA ASP A 112 11.50 11.92 -6.71
C ASP A 112 11.16 11.14 -5.44
N ARG A 113 11.94 10.11 -5.09
CA ARG A 113 11.81 9.42 -3.80
C ARG A 113 12.07 10.35 -2.62
N LYS A 114 13.07 11.23 -2.71
CA LYS A 114 13.31 12.25 -1.67
C LYS A 114 12.15 13.24 -1.58
N LYS A 115 11.59 13.68 -2.71
CA LYS A 115 10.44 14.58 -2.73
C LYS A 115 9.18 13.90 -2.17
N LEU A 116 8.89 12.66 -2.56
CA LEU A 116 7.82 11.83 -2.00
C LEU A 116 7.97 11.68 -0.48
N TYR A 117 9.18 11.44 0.00
CA TYR A 117 9.41 11.31 1.43
C TYR A 117 9.22 12.63 2.19
N LYS A 118 9.55 13.78 1.58
CA LYS A 118 9.22 15.10 2.13
C LYS A 118 7.70 15.31 2.19
N LEU A 119 6.98 14.93 1.14
CA LEU A 119 5.52 14.98 1.07
C LEU A 119 4.88 14.10 2.15
N TYR A 120 5.34 12.86 2.26
CA TYR A 120 4.94 11.90 3.28
C TYR A 120 5.18 12.42 4.71
N LYS A 121 6.33 13.07 4.96
CA LYS A 121 6.58 13.72 6.26
C LYS A 121 5.63 14.89 6.51
N LYS A 122 5.38 15.71 5.49
CA LYS A 122 4.47 16.86 5.59
C LYS A 122 3.04 16.41 5.92
N SER A 123 2.54 15.33 5.30
CA SER A 123 1.21 14.80 5.59
C SER A 123 1.07 14.35 7.05
N LYS A 124 2.15 13.88 7.69
CA LYS A 124 2.16 13.48 9.11
C LYS A 124 2.14 14.64 10.11
N VAL A 125 2.55 15.84 9.70
CA VAL A 125 2.59 17.02 10.58
C VAL A 125 1.24 17.74 10.62
N GLY A 126 0.37 17.51 9.62
CA GLY A 126 -1.02 17.94 9.64
C GLY A 126 -1.83 17.11 10.65
N ASN A 127 -2.42 17.76 11.63
CA ASN A 127 -3.23 17.18 12.71
C ASN A 127 -4.26 16.15 12.19
N TYR A 128 -4.02 14.86 12.46
CA TYR A 128 -5.07 13.85 12.47
C TYR A 128 -5.31 13.43 13.93
N PRO A 129 -6.54 13.43 14.44
CA PRO A 129 -6.83 12.79 15.71
C PRO A 129 -6.45 11.30 15.57
N ARG A 130 -5.58 10.84 16.47
CA ARG A 130 -5.20 9.43 16.56
C ARG A 130 -6.36 8.59 17.08
#